data_AF-A0A2G9Y1P2-F1
#
_entry.id   AF-A0A2G9Y1P2-F1
#
_cell.length_a   1.000
_cell.length_b   1.000
_cell.length_c   1.000
_cell.angle_alpha   90.00
_cell.angle_beta   90.00
_cell.angle_gamma   90.00
#
_symmetry.space_group_name_H-M   'P 1'
#
loop_
_entity.id
_entity.type
_entity.pdbx_description
1 polymer ?
#
loop_
_entity_poly.entity_id
_entity_poly.type
_entity_poly.pdbx_seq_one_letter_code
_entity_poly.pdbx_strand_id
1 'polypeptide(L)'
;MKILAIGAHPDDIEFGCAGTLVKYTAKGTKLYLLVVSDGSLGGDPEVRRLEQEVSAKIMDAKNLIWGGYKDTFILFDKKLIDLIEDVIKKIKPSFIFVNYPDDTHQDHVLLAKATIAATRYTTNVLFYETPTSIDFKPLIFVDVSKSLDKKIQCLKAHKSQVPKTNIPGSDIVDIALATARYRGTMGRVTYAEGFYPLRLFINI
;
A
#
# COMPACT_ATOMS: atom_id res chain seq x y z
N MET A 1 -12.86 -13.62 -2.77
CA MET A 1 -11.98 -13.01 -1.74
C MET A 1 -12.17 -11.50 -1.70
N LYS A 2 -11.93 -10.86 -0.54
CA LYS A 2 -11.88 -9.39 -0.41
C LYS A 2 -10.54 -8.97 0.15
N ILE A 3 -9.95 -7.92 -0.41
CA ILE A 3 -8.69 -7.33 0.08
C ILE A 3 -8.98 -5.89 0.50
N LEU A 4 -8.42 -5.47 1.63
CA LEU A 4 -8.30 -4.07 2.02
C LEU A 4 -6.81 -3.68 1.98
N ALA A 5 -6.44 -2.74 1.13
CA ALA A 5 -5.11 -2.14 1.16
C ALA A 5 -5.21 -0.75 1.80
N ILE A 6 -4.32 -0.47 2.74
CA ILE A 6 -4.31 0.74 3.55
C ILE A 6 -2.98 1.45 3.30
N GLY A 7 -3.03 2.75 3.01
CA GLY A 7 -1.86 3.62 2.86
C GLY A 7 -2.03 4.89 3.66
N ALA A 8 -0.92 5.45 4.15
CA ALA A 8 -0.95 6.73 4.85
C ALA A 8 -1.23 7.85 3.85
N HIS A 9 -0.60 7.80 2.67
CA HIS A 9 -0.70 8.81 1.63
C HIS A 9 -1.15 8.20 0.30
N PRO A 10 -1.66 9.04 -0.64
CA PRO A 10 -1.77 8.64 -2.03
C PRO A 10 -0.41 8.18 -2.55
N ASP A 11 -0.35 7.06 -3.29
CA ASP A 11 0.86 6.40 -3.85
C ASP A 11 1.56 5.30 -3.00
N ASP A 12 1.34 5.26 -1.69
CA ASP A 12 1.95 4.24 -0.80
C ASP A 12 1.59 2.81 -1.23
N ILE A 13 0.29 2.58 -1.50
CA ILE A 13 -0.28 1.28 -1.85
C ILE A 13 0.30 0.82 -3.20
N GLU A 14 0.42 1.75 -4.13
CA GLU A 14 0.94 1.55 -5.47
C GLU A 14 2.39 1.10 -5.45
N PHE A 15 3.22 1.80 -4.67
CA PHE A 15 4.61 1.43 -4.50
C PHE A 15 4.73 0.06 -3.83
N GLY A 16 4.04 -0.13 -2.71
CA GLY A 16 4.23 -1.31 -1.86
C GLY A 16 3.65 -2.60 -2.42
N CYS A 17 2.48 -2.54 -3.07
CA CYS A 17 1.71 -3.76 -3.32
C CYS A 17 0.80 -3.79 -4.56
N ALA A 18 0.77 -2.75 -5.42
CA ALA A 18 -0.15 -2.75 -6.57
C ALA A 18 0.04 -3.93 -7.53
N GLY A 19 1.25 -4.46 -7.70
CA GLY A 19 1.48 -5.62 -8.56
C GLY A 19 0.70 -6.85 -8.06
N THR A 20 0.70 -7.06 -6.75
CA THR A 20 -0.05 -8.11 -6.06
C THR A 20 -1.54 -7.84 -6.13
N LEU A 21 -1.98 -6.62 -5.83
CA LEU A 21 -3.40 -6.26 -5.82
C LEU A 21 -4.03 -6.46 -7.20
N VAL A 22 -3.38 -5.96 -8.26
CA VAL A 22 -3.82 -6.15 -9.66
C VAL A 22 -3.89 -7.63 -10.05
N LYS A 23 -2.90 -8.43 -9.63
CA LYS A 23 -2.90 -9.89 -9.88
C LYS A 23 -4.13 -10.56 -9.28
N TYR A 24 -4.59 -10.10 -8.13
CA TYR A 24 -5.77 -10.64 -7.46
C TYR A 24 -7.09 -10.09 -8.01
N THR A 25 -7.17 -8.81 -8.36
CA THR A 25 -8.40 -8.26 -8.98
C THR A 25 -8.68 -8.89 -10.34
N ALA A 26 -7.64 -9.18 -11.13
CA ALA A 26 -7.74 -9.97 -12.36
C ALA A 26 -8.34 -11.39 -12.17
N LYS A 27 -8.40 -11.89 -10.93
CA LYS A 27 -9.02 -13.18 -10.56
C LYS A 27 -10.39 -13.02 -9.89
N GLY A 28 -11.01 -11.84 -9.99
CA GLY A 28 -12.31 -11.53 -9.38
C GLY A 28 -12.27 -11.19 -7.90
N THR A 29 -11.09 -10.90 -7.34
CA THR A 29 -10.98 -10.39 -5.96
C THR A 29 -11.55 -8.98 -5.88
N LYS A 30 -12.39 -8.74 -4.86
CA LYS A 30 -12.92 -7.38 -4.60
C LYS A 30 -11.89 -6.60 -3.79
N LEU A 31 -11.24 -5.64 -4.44
CA LEU A 31 -10.25 -4.76 -3.82
C LEU A 31 -10.91 -3.50 -3.25
N TYR A 32 -10.51 -3.12 -2.04
CA TYR A 32 -10.88 -1.88 -1.39
C TYR A 32 -9.61 -1.17 -0.95
N LEU A 33 -9.56 0.15 -1.15
CA LEU A 33 -8.44 0.99 -0.76
C LEU A 33 -8.88 1.92 0.38
N LEU A 34 -8.03 2.10 1.38
CA LEU A 34 -8.15 3.13 2.39
C LEU A 34 -6.88 3.99 2.35
N VAL A 35 -7.01 5.24 1.92
CA VAL A 35 -5.93 6.22 1.95
C VAL A 35 -6.24 7.21 3.06
N VAL A 36 -5.39 7.26 4.08
CA VAL A 36 -5.73 7.90 5.35
C VAL A 36 -5.65 9.42 5.26
N SER A 37 -4.59 9.94 4.65
CA SER A 37 -4.35 11.38 4.49
C SER A 37 -4.48 11.86 3.04
N ASP A 38 -4.54 13.17 2.84
CA ASP A 38 -4.64 13.81 1.52
C ASP A 38 -3.30 14.02 0.79
N GLY A 39 -2.17 13.77 1.46
CA GLY A 39 -0.84 14.01 0.89
C GLY A 39 -0.52 15.50 0.64
N SER A 40 -1.20 16.43 1.29
CA SER A 40 -1.09 17.88 1.07
C SER A 40 0.29 18.51 1.33
N LEU A 41 1.21 17.84 2.03
CA LEU A 41 2.59 18.32 2.20
C LEU A 41 3.55 17.80 1.12
N GLY A 42 3.18 16.71 0.45
CA GLY A 42 3.90 16.22 -0.75
C GLY A 42 3.47 16.87 -2.06
N GLY A 43 2.31 17.55 -2.11
CA GLY A 43 1.83 18.22 -3.32
C GLY A 43 0.42 18.81 -3.15
N ASP A 44 -0.14 19.33 -4.23
CA ASP A 44 -1.52 19.83 -4.22
C ASP A 44 -2.50 18.68 -3.91
N PRO A 45 -3.32 18.80 -2.85
CA PRO A 45 -4.18 17.69 -2.41
C PRO A 45 -5.28 17.33 -3.41
N GLU A 46 -5.79 18.28 -4.19
CA GLU A 46 -6.81 18.00 -5.21
C GLU A 46 -6.20 17.22 -6.36
N VAL A 47 -4.99 17.61 -6.79
CA VAL A 47 -4.22 16.85 -7.80
C VAL A 47 -3.94 15.44 -7.29
N ARG A 48 -3.41 15.29 -6.07
CA ARG A 48 -3.09 13.97 -5.50
C ARG A 48 -4.33 13.07 -5.36
N ARG A 49 -5.48 13.63 -4.99
CA ARG A 49 -6.76 12.89 -4.95
C ARG A 49 -7.16 12.36 -6.32
N LEU A 50 -7.11 13.19 -7.35
CA LEU A 50 -7.44 12.79 -8.71
C LEU A 50 -6.49 11.72 -9.23
N GLU A 51 -5.19 11.84 -8.94
CA GLU A 51 -4.18 10.85 -9.31
C GLU A 51 -4.44 9.50 -8.62
N GLN A 52 -4.78 9.51 -7.33
CA GLN A 52 -5.17 8.30 -6.59
C GLN A 52 -6.43 7.64 -7.16
N GLU A 53 -7.42 8.42 -7.58
CA GLU A 53 -8.64 7.90 -8.20
C GLU A 53 -8.36 7.25 -9.56
N VAL A 54 -7.45 7.82 -10.36
CA VAL A 54 -6.99 7.22 -11.61
C VAL A 54 -6.29 5.89 -11.32
N SER A 55 -5.36 5.87 -10.36
CA SER A 55 -4.67 4.64 -9.94
C SER A 55 -5.64 3.56 -9.44
N ALA A 56 -6.62 3.94 -8.62
CA ALA A 56 -7.65 3.04 -8.12
C ALA A 56 -8.45 2.38 -9.25
N LYS A 57 -8.75 3.12 -10.33
CA LYS A 57 -9.38 2.57 -11.54
C LYS A 57 -8.48 1.59 -12.27
N ILE A 58 -7.18 1.86 -12.38
CA ILE A 58 -6.21 0.95 -13.01
C ILE A 58 -6.11 -0.37 -12.24
N MET A 59 -6.17 -0.31 -10.91
CA MET A 59 -6.18 -1.49 -10.04
C MET A 59 -7.49 -2.30 -10.07
N ASP A 60 -8.55 -1.79 -10.71
CA ASP A 60 -9.92 -2.31 -10.61
C ASP A 60 -10.41 -2.36 -9.15
N ALA A 61 -10.11 -1.28 -8.40
CA ALA A 61 -10.58 -1.14 -7.03
C ALA A 61 -12.09 -0.93 -7.01
N LYS A 62 -12.79 -1.75 -6.21
CA LYS A 62 -14.24 -1.64 -6.02
C LYS A 62 -14.63 -0.36 -5.29
N ASN A 63 -13.76 0.12 -4.40
CA ASN A 63 -13.97 1.38 -3.69
C ASN A 63 -12.63 1.97 -3.21
N LEU A 64 -12.54 3.29 -3.23
CA LEU A 64 -11.49 4.08 -2.60
C LEU A 64 -12.12 4.87 -1.45
N ILE A 65 -11.58 4.70 -0.25
CA ILE A 65 -12.06 5.34 0.98
C ILE A 65 -10.99 6.32 1.43
N TRP A 66 -11.41 7.55 1.67
CA TRP A 66 -10.54 8.60 2.24
C TRP A 66 -10.71 8.65 3.76
N GLY A 67 -9.61 8.58 4.49
CA GLY A 67 -9.62 8.64 5.97
C GLY A 67 -9.88 10.02 6.54
N GLY A 68 -9.70 11.07 5.73
CA GLY A 68 -9.98 12.45 6.11
C GLY A 68 -8.93 13.08 7.03
N TYR A 69 -7.71 12.55 7.05
CA TYR A 69 -6.59 13.15 7.77
C TYR A 69 -5.86 14.14 6.86
N LYS A 70 -5.24 15.14 7.48
CA LYS A 70 -4.28 16.00 6.80
C LYS A 70 -2.91 15.31 6.84
N ASP A 71 -2.19 15.38 5.73
CA ASP A 71 -0.81 14.86 5.61
C ASP A 71 0.09 15.36 6.75
N THR A 72 0.88 14.45 7.34
CA THR A 72 1.75 14.64 8.53
C THR A 72 1.04 14.87 9.86
N PHE A 73 -0.30 14.78 9.89
CA PHE A 73 -1.12 14.89 11.11
C PHE A 73 -1.84 13.58 11.45
N ILE A 74 -1.37 12.43 10.93
CA ILE A 74 -1.84 11.13 11.40
C ILE A 74 -1.41 10.94 12.85
N LEU A 75 -2.36 10.59 13.72
CA LEU A 75 -2.11 10.34 15.13
C LEU A 75 -2.50 8.91 15.49
N PHE A 76 -1.72 8.28 16.36
CA PHE A 76 -2.14 7.03 16.99
C PHE A 76 -3.13 7.34 18.13
N ASP A 77 -4.41 7.39 17.78
CA ASP A 77 -5.50 7.65 18.72
C ASP A 77 -6.71 6.73 18.47
N LYS A 78 -7.73 6.86 19.33
CA LYS A 78 -8.98 6.09 19.19
C LYS A 78 -9.68 6.39 17.86
N LYS A 79 -9.61 7.62 17.35
CA LYS A 79 -10.30 8.03 16.12
C LYS A 79 -9.75 7.29 14.90
N LEU A 80 -8.43 7.13 14.80
CA LEU A 80 -7.81 6.38 13.71
C LEU A 80 -8.10 4.89 13.83
N ILE A 81 -8.05 4.33 15.05
CA ILE A 81 -8.41 2.92 15.29
C ILE A 81 -9.87 2.67 14.89
N ASP A 82 -10.81 3.48 15.38
CA ASP A 82 -12.25 3.36 15.07
C ASP A 82 -12.50 3.44 13.56
N LEU A 83 -11.84 4.38 12.86
CA LEU A 83 -11.94 4.50 11.40
C LEU A 83 -11.56 3.18 10.70
N ILE A 84 -10.43 2.59 11.08
CA ILE A 84 -9.95 1.35 10.47
C ILE A 84 -10.89 0.18 10.84
N GLU A 85 -11.33 0.09 12.10
CA GLU A 85 -12.27 -0.93 12.56
C GLU A 85 -13.62 -0.86 11.82
N ASP A 86 -14.16 0.33 11.59
CA ASP A 86 -15.41 0.53 10.87
C ASP A 86 -15.30 0.10 9.40
N VAL A 87 -14.17 0.44 8.75
CA VAL A 87 -13.86 -0.02 7.38
C VAL A 87 -13.76 -1.55 7.35
N ILE A 88 -13.04 -2.17 8.30
CA ILE A 88 -12.92 -3.62 8.42
C ILE A 88 -14.29 -4.27 8.65
N LYS A 89 -15.12 -3.74 9.54
CA LYS A 89 -16.46 -4.26 9.86
C LYS A 89 -17.39 -4.21 8.65
N LYS A 90 -17.33 -3.12 7.87
CA LYS A 90 -18.12 -2.94 6.64
C LYS A 90 -17.69 -3.89 5.52
N ILE A 91 -16.38 -4.06 5.35
CA ILE A 91 -15.81 -4.79 4.20
C ILE A 91 -15.70 -6.29 4.51
N LYS A 92 -15.32 -6.65 5.73
CA LYS A 92 -14.91 -7.99 6.17
C LYS A 92 -13.81 -8.56 5.26
N PRO A 93 -12.62 -7.91 5.19
CA PRO A 93 -11.54 -8.33 4.30
C PRO A 93 -10.93 -9.67 4.74
N SER A 94 -10.55 -10.48 3.75
CA SER A 94 -9.79 -11.72 3.98
C SER A 94 -8.30 -11.45 4.18
N PHE A 95 -7.80 -10.34 3.62
CA PHE A 95 -6.44 -9.85 3.74
C PHE A 95 -6.42 -8.35 3.92
N ILE A 96 -5.52 -7.87 4.78
CA ILE A 96 -5.19 -6.47 4.93
C ILE A 96 -3.71 -6.26 4.56
N PHE A 97 -3.45 -5.25 3.74
CA PHE A 97 -2.11 -4.76 3.41
C PHE A 97 -1.95 -3.35 4.00
N VAL A 98 -0.83 -3.06 4.66
CA VAL A 98 -0.56 -1.74 5.25
C VAL A 98 0.95 -1.45 5.29
N ASN A 99 1.35 -0.17 5.41
CA ASN A 99 2.76 0.22 5.53
C ASN A 99 3.48 -0.54 6.67
N TYR A 100 4.78 -0.81 6.51
CA TYR A 100 5.62 -1.43 7.52
C TYR A 100 5.84 -0.51 8.75
N PRO A 101 5.83 -1.05 9.99
CA PRO A 101 5.94 -0.23 11.21
C PRO A 101 7.32 0.39 11.47
N ASP A 102 8.40 -0.17 10.92
CA ASP A 102 9.75 0.38 11.06
C ASP A 102 10.10 1.18 9.79
N ASP A 103 9.86 2.49 9.84
CA ASP A 103 9.91 3.39 8.68
C ASP A 103 10.38 4.78 9.14
N THR A 104 11.11 5.51 8.29
CA THR A 104 11.54 6.88 8.63
C THR A 104 10.39 7.89 8.55
N HIS A 105 9.28 7.56 7.87
CA HIS A 105 8.11 8.41 7.76
C HIS A 105 7.14 8.16 8.92
N GLN A 106 6.95 9.15 9.79
CA GLN A 106 6.15 9.04 11.01
C GLN A 106 4.69 8.61 10.77
N ASP A 107 4.07 9.08 9.69
CA ASP A 107 2.70 8.71 9.33
C ASP A 107 2.57 7.22 8.99
N HIS A 108 3.57 6.61 8.34
CA HIS A 108 3.60 5.16 8.09
C HIS A 108 3.63 4.39 9.41
N VAL A 109 4.52 4.82 10.33
CA VAL A 109 4.68 4.21 11.67
C VAL A 109 3.39 4.30 12.48
N LEU A 110 2.75 5.47 12.53
CA LEU A 110 1.54 5.70 13.32
C LEU A 110 0.33 4.97 12.73
N LEU A 111 0.20 4.93 11.40
CA LEU A 111 -0.82 4.14 10.72
C LEU A 111 -0.65 2.63 10.97
N ALA A 112 0.59 2.12 10.88
CA ALA A 112 0.88 0.72 11.14
C ALA A 112 0.51 0.34 12.58
N LYS A 113 0.87 1.18 13.56
CA LYS A 113 0.48 1.00 14.98
C LYS A 113 -1.04 0.97 15.18
N ALA A 114 -1.77 1.91 14.58
CA ALA A 114 -3.22 1.93 14.63
C ALA A 114 -3.85 0.70 13.97
N THR A 115 -3.31 0.28 12.82
CA THR A 115 -3.79 -0.91 12.11
C THR A 115 -3.55 -2.19 12.91
N ILE A 116 -2.40 -2.34 13.59
CA ILE A 116 -2.15 -3.45 14.51
C ILE A 116 -3.23 -3.52 15.60
N ALA A 117 -3.57 -2.37 16.20
CA ALA A 117 -4.62 -2.30 17.21
C ALA A 117 -6.00 -2.69 16.66
N ALA A 118 -6.39 -2.11 15.51
CA ALA A 118 -7.68 -2.35 14.85
C ALA A 118 -7.85 -3.77 14.28
N THR A 119 -6.75 -4.48 14.03
CA THR A 119 -6.75 -5.81 13.40
C THR A 119 -6.46 -6.95 14.38
N ARG A 120 -6.65 -6.71 15.69
CA ARG A 120 -6.40 -7.70 16.76
C ARG A 120 -6.97 -9.09 16.44
N TYR A 121 -8.15 -9.14 15.82
CA TYR A 121 -8.89 -10.37 15.49
C TYR A 121 -8.91 -10.71 13.99
N THR A 122 -8.13 -10.02 13.15
CA THR A 122 -8.04 -10.29 11.70
C THR A 122 -6.98 -11.35 11.42
N THR A 123 -7.29 -12.37 10.63
CA THR A 123 -6.40 -13.53 10.43
C THR A 123 -5.21 -13.25 9.51
N ASN A 124 -5.34 -12.39 8.50
CA ASN A 124 -4.28 -12.09 7.55
C ASN A 124 -4.03 -10.59 7.46
N VAL A 125 -2.89 -10.16 7.98
CA VAL A 125 -2.42 -8.76 7.96
C VAL A 125 -0.96 -8.78 7.56
N LEU A 126 -0.67 -8.15 6.42
CA LEU A 126 0.64 -8.12 5.79
C LEU A 126 1.12 -6.68 5.70
N PHE A 127 2.39 -6.48 6.04
CA PHE A 127 3.07 -5.22 5.85
C PHE A 127 3.79 -5.20 4.50
N TYR A 128 3.67 -4.10 3.77
CA TYR A 128 4.47 -3.81 2.58
C TYR A 128 5.53 -2.74 2.89
N GLU A 129 6.61 -2.77 2.12
CA GLU A 129 7.67 -1.75 2.18
C GLU A 129 7.35 -0.53 1.32
N THR A 130 7.89 0.61 1.74
CA THR A 130 7.99 1.84 0.96
C THR A 130 9.47 2.26 0.87
N PRO A 131 9.84 3.29 0.07
CA PRO A 131 11.24 3.72 -0.03
C PRO A 131 11.88 4.13 1.31
N THR A 132 11.06 4.45 2.32
CA THR A 132 11.48 4.92 3.64
C THR A 132 11.49 3.83 4.71
N SER A 133 11.13 2.59 4.36
CA SER A 133 11.12 1.46 5.30
C SER A 133 12.54 1.05 5.69
N ILE A 134 12.75 0.77 6.99
CA ILE A 134 14.04 0.45 7.58
C ILE A 134 14.10 -1.04 7.89
N ASP A 135 15.21 -1.70 7.58
CA ASP A 135 15.46 -3.11 7.92
C ASP A 135 14.35 -4.10 7.48
N PHE A 136 13.62 -3.76 6.40
CA PHE A 136 12.53 -4.61 5.91
C PHE A 136 13.03 -5.96 5.38
N LYS A 137 12.65 -7.02 6.11
CA LYS A 137 13.02 -8.42 5.84
C LYS A 137 11.77 -9.23 5.45
N PRO A 138 11.32 -9.19 4.18
CA PRO A 138 10.11 -9.88 3.78
C PRO A 138 10.24 -11.39 3.94
N LEU A 139 9.17 -12.02 4.42
CA LEU A 139 9.07 -13.49 4.58
C LEU A 139 8.14 -14.11 3.53
N ILE A 140 7.30 -13.29 2.90
CA ILE A 140 6.31 -13.72 1.92
C ILE A 140 6.60 -12.97 0.62
N PHE A 141 6.51 -13.67 -0.51
CA PHE A 141 6.74 -13.10 -1.82
C PHE A 141 5.57 -13.42 -2.74
N VAL A 142 5.18 -12.44 -3.56
CA VAL A 142 4.23 -12.65 -4.64
C VAL A 142 4.92 -12.33 -5.95
N ASP A 143 4.98 -13.32 -6.85
CA ASP A 143 5.44 -13.09 -8.22
C ASP A 143 4.49 -12.11 -8.94
N VAL A 144 5.02 -10.95 -9.32
CA VAL A 144 4.30 -9.88 -10.02
C VAL A 144 4.79 -9.71 -11.46
N SER A 145 5.56 -10.66 -11.99
CA SER A 145 6.13 -10.55 -13.35
C SER A 145 5.06 -10.30 -14.44
N LYS A 146 3.84 -10.82 -14.25
CA LYS A 146 2.70 -10.63 -15.17
C LYS A 146 1.85 -9.39 -14.89
N SER A 147 2.04 -8.74 -13.75
CA SER A 147 1.26 -7.57 -13.31
C SER A 147 2.12 -6.32 -13.10
N LEU A 148 3.43 -6.41 -13.34
CA LEU A 148 4.37 -5.32 -13.16
C LEU A 148 4.01 -4.10 -14.01
N ASP A 149 3.65 -4.30 -15.28
CA ASP A 149 3.28 -3.17 -16.16
C ASP A 149 2.11 -2.36 -15.60
N LYS A 150 1.12 -3.05 -15.03
CA LYS A 150 -0.02 -2.39 -14.38
C LYS A 150 0.39 -1.72 -13.06
N LYS A 151 1.30 -2.30 -12.27
CA LYS A 151 1.90 -1.61 -11.12
C LYS A 151 2.55 -0.29 -11.53
N ILE A 152 3.34 -0.32 -12.61
CA ILE A 152 4.00 0.89 -13.13
C ILE A 152 2.98 1.90 -13.64
N GLN A 153 1.90 1.47 -14.27
CA GLN A 153 0.79 2.37 -14.65
C GLN A 153 0.13 3.03 -13.44
N CYS A 154 -0.05 2.30 -12.33
CA CYS A 154 -0.59 2.85 -11.09
C CYS A 154 0.34 3.93 -10.51
N LEU A 155 1.65 3.65 -10.42
CA LEU A 155 2.64 4.65 -9.99
C LEU A 155 2.68 5.87 -10.90
N LYS A 156 2.65 5.67 -12.22
CA LYS A 156 2.63 6.76 -13.21
C LYS A 156 1.33 7.57 -13.21
N ALA A 157 0.25 7.08 -12.59
CA ALA A 157 -0.95 7.87 -12.40
C ALA A 157 -0.69 9.04 -11.44
N HIS A 158 0.25 8.88 -10.49
CA HIS A 158 0.73 9.92 -9.57
C HIS A 158 1.79 10.82 -10.20
N LYS A 159 1.47 11.41 -11.36
CA LYS A 159 2.39 12.20 -12.19
C LYS A 159 3.10 13.29 -11.40
N SER A 160 2.39 13.93 -10.47
CA SER A 160 2.93 14.99 -9.61
C SER A 160 3.99 14.51 -8.62
N GLN A 161 4.03 13.20 -8.34
CA GLN A 161 4.91 12.55 -7.37
C GLN A 161 6.03 11.75 -8.02
N VAL A 162 5.87 11.27 -9.26
CA VAL A 162 6.87 10.47 -9.98
C VAL A 162 8.31 10.99 -9.83
N PRO A 163 8.61 12.29 -10.08
CA PRO A 163 9.98 12.79 -10.00
C PRO A 163 10.44 13.16 -8.57
N LYS A 164 9.60 13.05 -7.54
CA LYS A 164 9.84 13.59 -6.19
C LYS A 164 10.56 12.62 -5.24
N THR A 165 11.56 11.91 -5.75
CA THR A 165 12.36 10.97 -4.95
C THR A 165 13.46 11.66 -4.14
N ASN A 166 13.82 12.89 -4.48
CA ASN A 166 15.01 13.59 -4.00
C ASN A 166 16.33 12.83 -4.28
N ILE A 167 16.34 11.94 -5.28
CA ILE A 167 17.51 11.18 -5.71
C ILE A 167 17.86 11.57 -7.15
N PRO A 168 19.04 12.17 -7.40
CA PRO A 168 19.44 12.55 -8.75
C PRO A 168 19.45 11.36 -9.72
N GLY A 169 18.75 11.48 -10.84
CA GLY A 169 18.75 10.47 -11.90
C GLY A 169 17.92 9.21 -11.60
N SER A 170 17.01 9.25 -10.61
CA SER A 170 16.08 8.15 -10.35
C SER A 170 14.70 8.66 -9.99
N ASP A 171 13.68 8.15 -10.65
CA ASP A 171 12.29 8.41 -10.30
C ASP A 171 11.68 7.28 -9.47
N ILE A 172 10.44 7.45 -9.01
CA ILE A 172 9.79 6.43 -8.17
C ILE A 172 9.57 5.10 -8.91
N VAL A 173 9.44 5.14 -10.24
CA VAL A 173 9.26 3.97 -11.10
C VAL A 173 10.57 3.17 -11.16
N ASP A 174 11.71 3.84 -11.31
CA ASP A 174 13.03 3.20 -11.28
C ASP A 174 13.26 2.47 -9.94
N ILE A 175 12.95 3.15 -8.83
CA ILE A 175 13.08 2.58 -7.47
C ILE A 175 12.15 1.38 -7.31
N ALA A 176 10.89 1.47 -7.77
CA ALA A 176 9.93 0.37 -7.69
C ALA A 176 10.36 -0.84 -8.53
N LEU A 177 10.92 -0.61 -9.73
CA LEU A 177 11.45 -1.67 -10.60
C LEU A 177 12.66 -2.36 -9.98
N ALA A 178 13.61 -1.58 -9.45
CA ALA A 178 14.79 -2.10 -8.77
C ALA A 178 14.39 -2.94 -7.54
N THR A 179 13.46 -2.43 -6.74
CA THR A 179 12.91 -3.13 -5.57
C THR A 179 12.24 -4.45 -6.00
N ALA A 180 11.36 -4.41 -7.00
CA ALA A 180 10.68 -5.60 -7.49
C ALA A 180 11.67 -6.66 -8.02
N ARG A 181 12.76 -6.23 -8.66
CA ARG A 181 13.82 -7.11 -9.16
C ARG A 181 14.62 -7.74 -8.02
N TYR A 182 14.96 -6.95 -7.01
CA TYR A 182 15.67 -7.42 -5.83
C TYR A 182 14.84 -8.46 -5.06
N ARG A 183 13.56 -8.15 -4.79
CA ARG A 183 12.63 -9.09 -4.15
C ARG A 183 12.35 -10.31 -5.03
N GLY A 184 12.31 -10.14 -6.35
CA GLY A 184 12.23 -11.26 -7.31
C GLY A 184 13.40 -12.22 -7.13
N THR A 185 14.63 -11.71 -6.99
CA THR A 185 15.82 -12.53 -6.75
C THR A 185 15.72 -13.33 -5.45
N MET A 186 15.22 -12.70 -4.37
CA MET A 186 14.96 -13.39 -3.10
C MET A 186 13.90 -14.49 -3.25
N GLY A 187 12.83 -14.20 -4.00
CA GLY A 187 11.71 -15.12 -4.26
C GLY A 187 11.91 -16.10 -5.42
N ARG A 188 13.10 -16.13 -6.04
CA ARG A 188 13.44 -16.99 -7.20
C ARG A 188 12.55 -16.79 -8.43
N VAL A 189 12.12 -15.55 -8.70
CA VAL A 189 11.35 -15.13 -9.88
C VAL A 189 11.88 -13.82 -10.46
N THR A 190 11.42 -13.42 -11.65
CA THR A 190 11.90 -12.22 -12.35
C THR A 190 11.60 -10.92 -11.57
N TYR A 191 10.37 -10.79 -11.06
CA TYR A 191 9.92 -9.66 -10.25
C TYR A 191 8.96 -10.15 -9.17
N ALA A 192 9.15 -9.68 -7.94
CA ALA A 192 8.24 -9.97 -6.84
C ALA A 192 7.98 -8.73 -5.99
N GLU A 193 6.85 -8.73 -5.30
CA GLU A 193 6.64 -7.87 -4.12
C GLU A 193 6.84 -8.71 -2.86
N GLY A 194 7.51 -8.13 -1.86
CA GLY A 194 7.79 -8.75 -0.58
C GLY A 194 6.87 -8.24 0.51
N PHE A 195 6.49 -9.11 1.44
CA PHE A 195 5.63 -8.78 2.57
C PHE A 195 6.17 -9.33 3.89
N TYR A 196 5.99 -8.57 4.96
CA TYR A 196 6.23 -9.04 6.33
C TYR A 196 4.89 -9.33 7.02
N PRO A 197 4.64 -10.55 7.51
CA PRO A 197 3.37 -10.86 8.16
C PRO A 197 3.34 -10.33 9.60
N LEU A 198 2.33 -9.53 9.94
CA LEU A 198 1.87 -9.49 11.34
C LEU A 198 1.23 -10.83 11.69
N ARG A 199 0.42 -11.34 10.75
CA ARG A 199 -0.23 -12.65 10.82
C ARG A 199 -0.56 -13.12 9.41
N LEU A 200 -0.30 -14.39 9.13
CA LEU A 200 -0.74 -15.06 7.92
C LEU A 200 -1.26 -16.45 8.31
N PHE A 201 -2.48 -16.76 7.92
CA PHE A 201 -3.12 -18.05 8.13
C PHE A 201 -3.33 -18.74 6.77
N ILE A 202 -2.73 -19.91 6.59
CA ILE A 202 -2.55 -20.57 5.27
C ILE A 202 -3.81 -21.36 4.83
N ASN A 203 -4.88 -21.36 5.63
CA ASN A 203 -6.15 -22.03 5.29
C ASN A 203 -7.02 -21.17 4.34
N ILE A 204 -6.45 -20.76 3.21
CA ILE A 204 -6.99 -19.79 2.23
C ILE A 204 -7.22 -20.41 0.86
#